data_AF-A0A0J9TGT4-F1
#
_entry.id   AF-A0A0J9TGT4-F1
#
_cell.length_a   1.000
_cell.length_b   1.000
_cell.length_c   1.000
_cell.angle_alpha   90.00
_cell.angle_beta   90.00
_cell.angle_gamma   90.00
#
_symmetry.space_group_name_H-M   'P 1'
#
loop_
_entity.id
_entity.type
_entity.pdbx_description
1 polymer ?
#
loop_
_entity_poly.entity_id
_entity_poly.type
_entity_poly.pdbx_seq_one_letter_code
_entity_poly.pdbx_strand_id
1 'polypeptide(L)'
;MLLLERMNTLIENKYAKSNWKRKKFVWRYSLFFTTFYICLSLGILYTLAVRLLISSETYSNHFCPSSTILSVKRLYMAILIFLILMGFLNFLFSRLTFIYSNFTNSEFFNSGFFYALLGFIIKYMSWLLSLVYISWICFLFVNMLIIIFWPHKWCTSKYNAYGMDALRNCLLVKNRGTGCEIDKALLNLRTKDSCNDYNILKVHNFLFLARSAPNQACTLKDKKLCEFFVDFIKNKNTSWTTFPNCSGNTPDLKEEHFLEEPTTKSDIYLFSLSLIFFWFLTTVVLIALFVVVRVSTPIDSSFVVNEERFNFFFKFTRLMDVWR
;
A
#
# COMPACT_ATOMS: atom_id res chain seq x y z
N MET A 1 4.26 -44.92 -5.66
CA MET A 1 2.89 -45.48 -5.69
C MET A 1 2.01 -44.90 -4.58
N LEU A 2 2.33 -45.12 -3.30
CA LEU A 2 1.54 -44.64 -2.15
C LEU A 2 1.27 -43.12 -2.08
N LEU A 3 2.24 -42.28 -2.46
CA LEU A 3 2.06 -40.81 -2.51
C LEU A 3 1.13 -40.39 -3.66
N LEU A 4 1.23 -41.05 -4.80
CA LEU A 4 0.38 -40.82 -5.97
C LEU A 4 -1.06 -41.28 -5.71
N GLU A 5 -1.27 -42.42 -5.05
CA GLU A 5 -2.59 -42.89 -4.59
C GLU A 5 -3.20 -41.97 -3.53
N ARG A 6 -2.41 -41.50 -2.56
CA ARG A 6 -2.86 -40.48 -1.59
C ARG A 6 -3.23 -39.17 -2.27
N MET A 7 -2.51 -38.76 -3.31
CA MET A 7 -2.85 -37.55 -4.06
C MET A 7 -4.06 -37.76 -4.98
N ASN A 8 -4.20 -38.91 -5.63
CA ASN A 8 -5.36 -39.24 -6.43
C ASN A 8 -6.64 -39.30 -5.59
N THR A 9 -6.58 -39.89 -4.40
CA THR A 9 -7.70 -39.88 -3.43
C THR A 9 -8.00 -38.48 -2.88
N LEU A 10 -7.02 -37.56 -2.84
CA LEU A 10 -7.25 -36.14 -2.52
C LEU A 10 -7.85 -35.34 -3.69
N ILE A 11 -7.54 -35.72 -4.93
CA ILE A 11 -8.15 -35.17 -6.15
C ILE A 11 -9.59 -35.66 -6.27
N GLU A 12 -9.80 -36.98 -6.19
CA GLU A 12 -11.08 -37.71 -6.10
C GLU A 12 -11.64 -37.78 -4.67
N ASN A 13 -11.40 -36.75 -3.87
CA ASN A 13 -11.92 -36.73 -2.51
C ASN A 13 -13.46 -36.65 -2.53
N LYS A 14 -14.11 -36.96 -1.39
CA LYS A 14 -15.57 -37.07 -1.16
C LYS A 14 -16.45 -35.90 -1.65
N TYR A 15 -15.84 -34.82 -2.13
CA TYR A 15 -16.44 -33.54 -2.51
C TYR A 15 -16.35 -33.21 -4.00
N ALA A 16 -15.48 -33.84 -4.80
CA ALA A 16 -15.30 -33.45 -6.21
C ALA A 16 -14.84 -34.63 -7.10
N LYS A 17 -15.62 -34.96 -8.15
CA LYS A 17 -15.20 -35.86 -9.23
C LYS A 17 -14.72 -35.07 -10.44
N SER A 18 -13.57 -35.41 -10.99
CA SER A 18 -12.99 -34.68 -12.11
C SER A 18 -13.64 -35.13 -13.42
N ASN A 19 -14.11 -34.19 -14.26
CA ASN A 19 -14.66 -34.47 -15.59
C ASN A 19 -13.86 -33.70 -16.64
N TRP A 20 -13.03 -34.41 -17.40
CA TRP A 20 -11.98 -33.82 -18.25
C TRP A 20 -12.14 -34.28 -19.70
N LYS A 21 -13.25 -33.87 -20.32
CA LYS A 21 -13.38 -33.87 -21.78
C LYS A 21 -12.76 -32.60 -22.35
N ARG A 22 -12.28 -32.64 -23.60
CA ARG A 22 -11.74 -31.47 -24.31
C ARG A 22 -12.79 -30.36 -24.33
N LYS A 23 -12.49 -29.22 -23.70
CA LYS A 23 -13.46 -28.13 -23.54
C LYS A 23 -13.32 -27.09 -24.63
N LYS A 24 -14.45 -26.71 -25.22
CA LYS A 24 -14.52 -25.55 -26.11
C LYS A 24 -14.48 -24.27 -25.25
N PHE A 25 -13.86 -23.19 -25.77
CA PHE A 25 -13.94 -21.81 -25.24
C PHE A 25 -13.13 -21.41 -23.98
N VAL A 26 -12.16 -22.22 -23.50
CA VAL A 26 -11.31 -21.87 -22.33
C VAL A 26 -10.35 -20.69 -22.60
N TRP A 27 -10.08 -20.37 -23.88
CA TRP A 27 -9.18 -19.27 -24.26
C TRP A 27 -9.61 -17.89 -23.76
N ARG A 28 -10.92 -17.64 -23.58
CA ARG A 28 -11.44 -16.36 -23.07
C ARG A 28 -11.08 -16.13 -21.60
N TYR A 29 -11.05 -17.19 -20.79
CA TYR A 29 -10.54 -17.11 -19.42
C TYR A 29 -9.04 -16.88 -19.41
N SER A 30 -8.28 -17.58 -20.26
CA SER A 30 -6.84 -17.34 -20.38
C SER A 30 -6.55 -15.89 -20.78
N LEU A 31 -7.31 -15.33 -21.74
CA LEU A 31 -7.22 -13.92 -22.13
C LEU A 31 -7.59 -12.97 -20.98
N PHE A 32 -8.65 -13.27 -20.25
CA PHE A 32 -9.07 -12.48 -19.08
C PHE A 32 -7.97 -12.44 -18.02
N PHE A 33 -7.47 -13.60 -17.59
CA PHE A 33 -6.41 -13.67 -16.58
C PHE A 33 -5.10 -13.05 -17.06
N THR A 34 -4.81 -13.17 -18.37
CA THR A 34 -3.68 -12.48 -19.00
C THR A 34 -3.81 -10.96 -18.86
N THR A 35 -4.95 -10.42 -19.27
CA THR A 35 -5.24 -8.99 -19.18
C THR A 35 -5.21 -8.52 -17.72
N PHE A 36 -5.78 -9.30 -16.81
CA PHE A 36 -5.82 -9.01 -15.38
C PHE A 36 -4.42 -8.87 -14.79
N TYR A 37 -3.53 -9.85 -15.01
CA TYR A 37 -2.19 -9.76 -14.42
C TYR A 37 -1.36 -8.64 -15.05
N ILE A 38 -1.54 -8.32 -16.35
CA ILE A 38 -0.89 -7.18 -17.00
C ILE A 38 -1.36 -5.87 -16.37
N CYS A 39 -2.66 -5.69 -16.17
CA CYS A 39 -3.23 -4.53 -15.48
C CYS A 39 -2.67 -4.41 -14.05
N LEU A 40 -2.57 -5.52 -13.31
CA LEU A 40 -1.96 -5.53 -11.99
C LEU A 40 -0.48 -5.14 -12.03
N SER A 41 0.30 -5.62 -13.00
CA SER A 41 1.71 -5.23 -13.16
C SER A 41 1.87 -3.74 -13.39
N LEU A 42 1.03 -3.13 -14.25
CA LEU A 42 1.00 -1.68 -14.44
C LEU A 42 0.60 -0.95 -13.14
N GLY A 43 -0.38 -1.46 -12.42
CA GLY A 43 -0.79 -0.89 -11.13
C GLY A 43 0.27 -1.01 -10.03
N ILE A 44 1.11 -2.06 -10.04
CA ILE A 44 2.28 -2.17 -9.14
C ILE A 44 3.26 -1.03 -9.42
N LEU A 45 3.57 -0.76 -10.70
CA LEU A 45 4.44 0.35 -11.09
C LEU A 45 3.87 1.70 -10.62
N TYR A 46 2.57 1.92 -10.82
CA TYR A 46 1.89 3.12 -10.32
C TYR A 46 1.99 3.26 -8.79
N THR A 47 1.71 2.17 -8.06
CA THR A 47 1.77 2.18 -6.58
C THR A 47 3.20 2.45 -6.07
N LEU A 48 4.22 1.92 -6.74
CA LEU A 48 5.62 2.20 -6.43
C LEU A 48 5.98 3.66 -6.71
N ALA A 49 5.53 4.22 -7.84
CA ALA A 49 5.75 5.63 -8.17
C ALA A 49 5.14 6.56 -7.11
N VAL A 50 3.89 6.32 -6.71
CA VAL A 50 3.22 7.09 -5.64
C VAL A 50 3.99 6.97 -4.32
N ARG A 51 4.44 5.76 -3.96
CA ARG A 51 5.23 5.55 -2.73
C ARG A 51 6.56 6.31 -2.76
N LEU A 52 7.23 6.36 -3.91
CA LEU A 52 8.48 7.12 -4.08
C LEU A 52 8.24 8.62 -3.94
N LEU A 53 7.16 9.14 -4.53
CA LEU A 53 6.78 10.55 -4.42
C LEU A 53 6.53 10.94 -2.96
N ILE A 54 5.75 10.15 -2.21
CA ILE A 54 5.45 10.41 -0.79
C ILE A 54 6.71 10.33 0.07
N SER A 55 7.66 9.47 -0.28
CA SER A 55 8.92 9.37 0.45
C SER A 55 9.91 10.50 0.16
N SER A 56 9.64 11.34 -0.83
CA SER A 56 10.48 12.49 -1.16
C SER A 56 10.25 13.64 -0.18
N GLU A 57 11.34 14.28 0.23
CA GLU A 57 11.30 15.46 1.12
C GLU A 57 10.49 16.62 0.50
N THR A 58 10.42 16.69 -0.83
CA THR A 58 9.66 17.74 -1.55
C THR A 58 8.17 17.69 -1.28
N TYR A 59 7.61 16.51 -1.01
CA TYR A 59 6.17 16.29 -0.76
C TYR A 59 5.89 16.04 0.74
N SER A 60 6.88 16.28 1.61
CA SER A 60 6.76 16.14 3.06
C SER A 60 6.18 17.43 3.67
N ASN A 61 4.96 17.80 3.27
CA ASN A 61 4.27 18.99 3.77
C ASN A 61 3.24 18.70 4.88
N HIS A 62 3.24 17.50 5.41
CA HIS A 62 2.19 17.00 6.28
C HIS A 62 2.52 17.22 7.76
N PHE A 63 1.54 17.73 8.49
CA PHE A 63 1.54 17.75 9.94
C PHE A 63 1.03 16.41 10.45
N CYS A 64 1.91 15.56 10.98
CA CYS A 64 1.50 14.23 11.42
C CYS A 64 2.46 13.58 12.41
N PRO A 65 1.94 12.85 13.42
CA PRO A 65 2.79 12.05 14.29
C PRO A 65 3.59 11.01 13.51
N SER A 66 4.82 10.76 13.97
CA SER A 66 5.73 9.78 13.35
C SER A 66 5.11 8.38 13.26
N SER A 67 4.31 7.99 14.25
CA SER A 67 3.59 6.71 14.31
C SER A 67 2.54 6.57 13.21
N THR A 68 1.81 7.65 12.92
CA THR A 68 0.77 7.68 11.89
C THR A 68 1.39 7.59 10.49
N ILE A 69 2.49 8.30 10.24
CA ILE A 69 3.25 8.20 8.99
C ILE A 69 3.73 6.76 8.76
N LEU A 70 4.24 6.12 9.81
CA LEU A 70 4.66 4.72 9.73
C LEU A 70 3.48 3.79 9.42
N SER A 71 2.31 4.02 10.02
CA SER A 71 1.08 3.28 9.72
C SER A 71 0.69 3.40 8.24
N VAL A 72 0.69 4.63 7.72
CA VAL A 72 0.43 4.91 6.30
C VAL A 72 1.44 4.17 5.41
N LYS A 73 2.74 4.24 5.70
CA LYS A 73 3.77 3.50 4.95
C LYS A 73 3.58 1.97 4.97
N ARG A 74 3.16 1.40 6.11
CA ARG A 74 2.84 -0.03 6.22
C ARG A 74 1.63 -0.41 5.36
N LEU A 75 0.66 0.49 5.20
CA LEU A 75 -0.50 0.26 4.34
C LEU A 75 -0.11 0.18 2.86
N TYR A 76 0.79 1.06 2.38
CA TYR A 76 1.34 0.93 1.01
C TYR A 76 2.05 -0.41 0.80
N MET A 77 2.76 -0.91 1.81
CA MET A 77 3.37 -2.24 1.75
C MET A 77 2.33 -3.36 1.68
N ALA A 78 1.26 -3.27 2.48
CA ALA A 78 0.16 -4.24 2.42
C ALA A 78 -0.50 -4.26 1.03
N ILE A 79 -0.76 -3.09 0.43
CA ILE A 79 -1.26 -2.98 -0.95
C ILE A 79 -0.31 -3.71 -1.91
N LEU A 80 0.98 -3.40 -1.89
CA LEU A 80 1.95 -4.05 -2.77
C LEU A 80 1.98 -5.58 -2.61
N ILE A 81 1.90 -6.08 -1.38
CA ILE A 81 1.86 -7.53 -1.12
C ILE A 81 0.61 -8.15 -1.76
N PHE A 82 -0.56 -7.54 -1.59
CA PHE A 82 -1.79 -8.00 -2.24
C PHE A 82 -1.68 -8.00 -3.77
N LEU A 83 -1.12 -6.94 -4.35
CA LEU A 83 -0.97 -6.83 -5.81
C LEU A 83 -0.01 -7.87 -6.38
N ILE A 84 1.14 -8.09 -5.71
CA ILE A 84 2.11 -9.12 -6.12
C ILE A 84 1.49 -10.50 -6.02
N LEU A 85 0.80 -10.80 -4.90
CA LEU A 85 0.13 -12.08 -4.71
C LEU A 85 -0.95 -12.30 -5.76
N MET A 86 -1.85 -11.33 -5.98
CA MET A 86 -2.87 -11.43 -7.01
C MET A 86 -2.25 -11.56 -8.41
N GLY A 87 -1.21 -10.78 -8.73
CA GLY A 87 -0.55 -10.84 -10.02
C GLY A 87 0.06 -12.21 -10.30
N PHE A 88 0.74 -12.79 -9.31
CA PHE A 88 1.30 -14.12 -9.40
C PHE A 88 0.22 -15.20 -9.56
N LEU A 89 -0.84 -15.15 -8.75
CA LEU A 89 -1.92 -16.13 -8.83
C LEU A 89 -2.65 -16.06 -10.18
N ASN A 90 -2.93 -14.86 -10.69
CA ASN A 90 -3.55 -14.66 -12.01
C ASN A 90 -2.65 -15.13 -13.15
N PHE A 91 -1.34 -14.86 -13.09
CA PHE A 91 -0.37 -15.37 -14.05
C PHE A 91 -0.39 -16.90 -14.11
N LEU A 92 -0.29 -17.56 -12.95
CA LEU A 92 -0.35 -19.01 -12.87
C LEU A 92 -1.67 -19.54 -13.43
N PHE A 93 -2.80 -18.94 -13.06
CA PHE A 93 -4.12 -19.36 -13.54
C PHE A 93 -4.28 -19.19 -15.05
N SER A 94 -3.71 -18.12 -15.61
CA SER A 94 -3.66 -17.89 -17.06
C SER A 94 -2.89 -18.99 -17.80
N ARG A 95 -1.76 -19.46 -17.24
CA ARG A 95 -0.96 -20.54 -17.83
C ARG A 95 -1.63 -21.89 -17.69
N LEU A 96 -2.26 -22.16 -16.54
CA LEU A 96 -3.01 -23.39 -16.32
C LEU A 96 -4.20 -23.51 -17.27
N THR A 97 -4.97 -22.43 -17.45
CA THR A 97 -6.10 -22.40 -18.41
C THR A 97 -5.64 -22.59 -19.85
N PHE A 98 -4.49 -22.03 -20.24
CA PHE A 98 -3.89 -22.25 -21.57
C PHE A 98 -3.45 -23.71 -21.79
N ILE A 99 -2.80 -24.33 -20.80
CA ILE A 99 -2.42 -25.75 -20.89
C ILE A 99 -3.68 -26.61 -21.03
N TYR A 100 -4.70 -26.32 -20.22
CA TYR A 100 -5.98 -27.04 -20.25
C TYR A 100 -6.71 -26.90 -21.59
N SER A 101 -6.59 -25.77 -22.29
CA SER A 101 -7.24 -25.59 -23.60
C SER A 101 -6.58 -26.40 -24.72
N ASN A 102 -5.28 -26.68 -24.59
CA ASN A 102 -4.46 -27.20 -25.69
C ASN A 102 -4.16 -28.71 -25.58
N PHE A 103 -4.22 -29.29 -24.40
CA PHE A 103 -3.87 -30.70 -24.16
C PHE A 103 -5.06 -31.54 -23.70
N THR A 104 -5.06 -32.80 -24.10
CA THR A 104 -6.07 -33.79 -23.69
C THR A 104 -5.56 -34.67 -22.56
N ASN A 105 -6.46 -35.22 -21.74
CA ASN A 105 -6.10 -36.07 -20.59
C ASN A 105 -5.22 -37.27 -20.95
N SER A 106 -5.38 -37.83 -22.16
CA SER A 106 -4.58 -38.96 -22.66
C SER A 106 -3.10 -38.62 -22.80
N GLU A 107 -2.75 -37.35 -23.03
CA GLU A 107 -1.36 -36.91 -23.17
C GLU A 107 -0.69 -36.71 -21.79
N PHE A 108 -1.46 -36.33 -20.77
CA PHE A 108 -0.95 -36.17 -19.40
C PHE A 108 -0.96 -37.45 -18.56
N PHE A 109 -1.77 -38.44 -18.89
CA PHE A 109 -1.89 -39.69 -18.14
C PHE A 109 -0.56 -40.46 -18.04
N ASN A 110 0.28 -40.38 -19.08
CA ASN A 110 1.60 -41.00 -19.10
C ASN A 110 2.63 -40.30 -18.21
N SER A 111 2.33 -39.10 -17.68
CA SER A 111 3.26 -38.30 -16.88
C SER A 111 3.05 -38.42 -15.36
N GLY A 112 2.15 -39.29 -14.90
CA GLY A 112 1.97 -39.73 -13.51
C GLY A 112 1.97 -38.61 -12.45
N PHE A 113 3.16 -38.26 -11.96
CA PHE A 113 3.39 -37.18 -10.98
C PHE A 113 2.88 -35.81 -11.46
N PHE A 114 3.11 -35.45 -12.72
CA PHE A 114 2.72 -34.12 -13.24
C PHE A 114 1.21 -33.96 -13.36
N TYR A 115 0.48 -35.03 -13.71
CA TYR A 115 -0.98 -35.02 -13.76
C TYR A 115 -1.60 -34.80 -12.37
N ALA A 116 -1.07 -35.49 -11.34
CA ALA A 116 -1.52 -35.32 -9.96
C ALA A 116 -1.24 -33.91 -9.42
N LEU A 117 -0.04 -33.37 -9.69
CA LEU A 117 0.32 -32.01 -9.30
C LEU A 117 -0.59 -30.95 -9.97
N LEU A 118 -0.81 -31.08 -11.28
CA LEU A 118 -1.65 -30.17 -12.05
C LEU A 118 -3.12 -30.19 -11.57
N GLY A 119 -3.66 -31.40 -11.32
CA GLY A 119 -5.00 -31.60 -10.79
C GLY A 119 -5.19 -31.01 -9.40
N PHE A 120 -4.19 -31.16 -8.52
CA PHE A 120 -4.19 -30.53 -7.19
C PHE A 120 -4.18 -29.00 -7.29
N ILE A 121 -3.28 -28.44 -8.10
CA ILE A 121 -3.16 -26.99 -8.25
C ILE A 121 -4.49 -26.42 -8.78
N ILE A 122 -5.05 -26.95 -9.85
CA ILE A 122 -6.28 -26.41 -10.45
C ILE A 122 -7.46 -26.42 -9.44
N LYS A 123 -7.57 -27.47 -8.61
CA LYS A 123 -8.63 -27.62 -7.60
C LYS A 123 -8.55 -26.55 -6.50
N TYR A 124 -7.37 -26.32 -5.95
CA TYR A 124 -7.22 -25.42 -4.79
C TYR A 124 -6.87 -23.97 -5.19
N MET A 125 -6.30 -23.76 -6.36
CA MET A 125 -5.87 -22.44 -6.82
C MET A 125 -7.03 -21.48 -7.05
N SER A 126 -8.15 -21.95 -7.60
CA SER A 126 -9.35 -21.12 -7.80
C SER A 126 -9.95 -20.66 -6.47
N TRP A 127 -9.97 -21.56 -5.49
CA TRP A 127 -10.41 -21.24 -4.13
C TRP A 127 -9.47 -20.22 -3.46
N LEU A 128 -8.15 -20.43 -3.55
CA LEU A 128 -7.16 -19.50 -3.01
C LEU A 128 -7.28 -18.12 -3.67
N LEU A 129 -7.45 -18.06 -4.98
CA LEU A 129 -7.61 -16.81 -5.73
C LEU A 129 -8.85 -16.05 -5.28
N SER A 130 -9.98 -16.74 -5.13
CA SER A 130 -11.22 -16.15 -4.63
C SER A 130 -11.08 -15.61 -3.20
N LEU A 131 -10.40 -16.33 -2.31
CA LEU A 131 -10.11 -15.85 -0.95
C LEU A 131 -9.28 -14.56 -0.98
N VAL A 132 -8.26 -14.51 -1.83
CA VAL A 132 -7.42 -13.30 -2.00
C VAL A 132 -8.25 -12.13 -2.54
N TYR A 133 -9.14 -12.35 -3.51
CA TYR A 133 -10.02 -11.30 -4.02
C TYR A 133 -10.99 -10.76 -2.98
N ILE A 134 -11.64 -11.64 -2.22
CA ILE A 134 -12.54 -11.24 -1.15
C ILE A 134 -11.78 -10.43 -0.09
N SER A 135 -10.60 -10.91 0.32
CA SER A 135 -9.74 -10.20 1.28
C SER A 135 -9.33 -8.82 0.76
N TRP A 136 -8.97 -8.72 -0.52
CA TRP A 136 -8.62 -7.47 -1.18
C TRP A 136 -9.79 -6.47 -1.23
N ILE A 137 -11.00 -6.93 -1.59
CA ILE A 137 -12.21 -6.09 -1.61
C ILE A 137 -12.52 -5.57 -0.20
N CYS A 138 -12.51 -6.45 0.80
CA CYS A 138 -12.72 -6.06 2.20
C CYS A 138 -11.66 -5.06 2.66
N PHE A 139 -10.39 -5.29 2.32
CA PHE A 139 -9.29 -4.39 2.63
C PHE A 139 -9.50 -3.00 2.02
N LEU A 140 -9.84 -2.91 0.73
CA LEU A 140 -10.11 -1.63 0.06
C LEU A 140 -11.32 -0.92 0.67
N PHE A 141 -12.41 -1.65 0.92
CA PHE A 141 -13.63 -1.08 1.48
C PHE A 141 -13.39 -0.49 2.88
N VAL A 142 -12.74 -1.24 3.77
CA VAL A 142 -12.40 -0.75 5.12
C VAL A 142 -11.51 0.49 5.04
N ASN A 143 -10.49 0.50 4.18
CA ASN A 143 -9.60 1.65 4.06
C ASN A 143 -10.28 2.87 3.43
N MET A 144 -11.18 2.68 2.47
CA MET A 144 -12.04 3.75 1.93
C MET A 144 -12.92 4.38 3.01
N LEU A 145 -13.52 3.57 3.88
CA LEU A 145 -14.31 4.11 4.99
C LEU A 145 -13.41 4.88 5.98
N ILE A 146 -12.27 4.31 6.37
CA ILE A 146 -11.39 4.96 7.35
C ILE A 146 -10.84 6.28 6.83
N ILE A 147 -10.44 6.38 5.55
CA ILE A 147 -9.85 7.62 5.02
C ILE A 147 -10.87 8.76 4.90
N ILE A 148 -12.16 8.42 4.70
CA ILE A 148 -13.26 9.38 4.64
C ILE A 148 -13.72 9.78 6.04
N PHE A 149 -13.97 8.81 6.93
CA PHE A 149 -14.54 9.08 8.26
C PHE A 149 -13.49 9.49 9.31
N TRP A 150 -12.23 9.07 9.17
CA TRP A 150 -11.14 9.41 10.08
C TRP A 150 -9.92 9.98 9.35
N PRO A 151 -10.06 11.16 8.72
CA PRO A 151 -8.98 11.79 7.94
C PRO A 151 -7.74 12.11 8.79
N HIS A 152 -7.89 12.35 10.09
CA HIS A 152 -6.77 12.59 11.01
C HIS A 152 -5.77 11.41 11.07
N LYS A 153 -6.22 10.16 10.84
CA LYS A 153 -5.33 8.97 10.78
C LYS A 153 -4.51 8.89 9.49
N TRP A 154 -4.76 9.79 8.55
CA TRP A 154 -4.13 9.84 7.23
C TRP A 154 -3.36 11.13 7.00
N CYS A 155 -2.92 11.78 8.08
CA CYS A 155 -2.06 12.97 8.01
C CYS A 155 -2.67 14.12 7.19
N THR A 156 -3.97 14.38 7.36
CA THR A 156 -4.74 15.34 6.56
C THR A 156 -4.22 16.78 6.61
N SER A 157 -3.72 17.20 7.77
CA SER A 157 -3.29 18.58 8.01
C SER A 157 -1.96 18.88 7.31
N LYS A 158 -1.81 20.12 6.84
CA LYS A 158 -0.65 20.60 6.08
C LYS A 158 0.05 21.72 6.84
N TYR A 159 1.38 21.73 6.83
CA TYR A 159 2.17 22.85 7.32
C TYR A 159 2.11 24.03 6.33
N ASN A 160 1.95 25.24 6.86
CA ASN A 160 2.09 26.46 6.08
C ASN A 160 3.58 26.84 5.90
N ALA A 161 3.87 27.99 5.30
CA ALA A 161 5.25 28.44 5.06
C ALA A 161 6.13 28.48 6.32
N TYR A 162 5.57 28.87 7.47
CA TYR A 162 6.29 28.95 8.74
C TYR A 162 6.60 27.56 9.31
N GLY A 163 5.61 26.67 9.30
CA GLY A 163 5.81 25.27 9.69
C GLY A 163 6.81 24.54 8.78
N MET A 164 6.79 24.84 7.49
CA MET A 164 7.73 24.29 6.51
C MET A 164 9.17 24.75 6.75
N ASP A 165 9.41 25.95 7.26
CA ASP A 165 10.76 26.38 7.63
C ASP A 165 11.31 25.59 8.82
N ALA A 166 10.51 25.39 9.87
CA ALA A 166 10.87 24.56 11.02
C ALA A 166 11.18 23.11 10.60
N LEU A 167 10.33 22.53 9.75
CA LEU A 167 10.52 21.20 9.19
C LEU A 167 11.80 21.10 8.36
N ARG A 168 12.05 22.07 7.46
CA ARG A 168 13.26 22.11 6.63
C ARG A 168 14.51 22.20 7.50
N ASN A 169 14.50 23.02 8.54
CA ASN A 169 15.61 23.12 9.48
C ASN A 169 15.84 21.81 10.23
N CYS A 170 14.79 21.11 10.67
CA CYS A 170 14.92 19.76 11.24
C CYS A 170 15.53 18.75 10.24
N LEU A 171 15.08 18.78 8.97
CA LEU A 171 15.66 17.93 7.92
C LEU A 171 17.13 18.25 7.64
N LEU A 172 17.53 19.52 7.67
CA LEU A 172 18.93 19.92 7.52
C LEU A 172 19.80 19.32 8.62
N VAL A 173 19.34 19.35 9.87
CA VAL A 173 20.05 18.69 10.99
C VAL A 173 20.17 17.19 10.72
N LYS A 174 19.07 16.53 10.36
CA LYS A 174 19.07 15.08 10.11
C LYS A 174 19.97 14.67 8.94
N ASN A 175 20.04 15.49 7.89
CA ASN A 175 20.84 15.28 6.69
C ASN A 175 22.30 15.77 6.86
N ARG A 176 22.68 16.35 8.01
CA ARG A 176 23.98 17.00 8.24
C ARG A 176 24.31 18.10 7.21
N GLY A 177 23.29 18.82 6.75
CA GLY A 177 23.40 19.92 5.78
C GLY A 177 23.42 21.30 6.43
N THR A 178 23.70 21.39 7.72
CA THR A 178 23.76 22.63 8.49
C THR A 178 25.09 23.35 8.29
N GLY A 179 25.14 24.66 8.55
CA GLY A 179 26.35 25.48 8.45
C GLY A 179 27.39 25.24 9.56
N CYS A 180 27.02 24.45 10.58
CA CYS A 180 27.86 24.03 11.69
C CYS A 180 27.61 22.55 12.04
N GLU A 181 28.53 21.92 12.77
CA GLU A 181 28.38 20.54 13.22
C GLU A 181 27.54 20.45 14.50
N ILE A 182 26.47 19.65 14.45
CA ILE A 182 25.57 19.42 15.58
C ILE A 182 25.76 17.99 16.07
N ASP A 183 26.21 17.85 17.32
CA ASP A 183 26.40 16.55 17.94
C ASP A 183 25.07 15.79 18.07
N LYS A 184 25.08 14.49 17.72
CA LYS A 184 23.94 13.58 17.90
C LYS A 184 23.56 13.40 19.37
N ALA A 185 24.51 13.59 20.30
CA ALA A 185 24.23 13.57 21.73
C ALA A 185 23.31 14.73 22.15
N LEU A 186 23.38 15.86 21.42
CA LEU A 186 22.56 17.04 21.67
C LEU A 186 21.16 16.91 21.05
N LEU A 187 21.08 16.37 19.83
CA LEU A 187 19.85 16.24 19.05
C LEU A 187 19.75 14.84 18.43
N ASN A 188 18.94 13.98 19.06
CA ASN A 188 18.72 12.61 18.60
C ASN A 188 17.38 12.46 17.88
N LEU A 189 17.37 12.76 16.59
CA LEU A 189 16.23 12.48 15.71
C LEU A 189 16.31 11.04 15.17
N ARG A 190 15.34 10.19 15.52
CA ARG A 190 15.32 8.76 15.11
C ARG A 190 15.28 8.59 13.58
N THR A 191 14.30 9.19 12.91
CA THR A 191 14.06 9.04 11.47
C THR A 191 13.78 10.40 10.81
N LYS A 192 13.89 10.52 9.49
CA LYS A 192 13.51 11.76 8.78
C LYS A 192 12.05 12.14 9.02
N ASP A 193 11.17 11.14 9.09
CA ASP A 193 9.75 11.33 9.34
C ASP A 193 9.46 12.02 10.68
N SER A 194 10.40 11.95 11.64
CA SER A 194 10.26 12.64 12.93
C SER A 194 10.21 14.16 12.81
N CYS A 195 10.71 14.73 11.71
CA CYS A 195 10.63 16.15 11.43
C CYS A 195 9.23 16.62 11.02
N ASN A 196 8.31 15.71 10.68
CA ASN A 196 6.91 16.05 10.41
C ASN A 196 6.04 16.10 11.68
N ASP A 197 6.57 15.60 12.81
CA ASP A 197 5.87 15.51 14.07
C ASP A 197 6.03 16.80 14.88
N TYR A 198 4.93 17.52 15.06
CA TYR A 198 4.95 18.81 15.76
C TYR A 198 5.48 18.73 17.18
N ASN A 199 5.17 17.65 17.91
CA ASN A 199 5.67 17.51 19.28
C ASN A 199 7.20 17.37 19.29
N ILE A 200 7.77 16.72 18.28
CA ILE A 200 9.22 16.59 18.13
C ILE A 200 9.83 17.93 17.75
N LEU A 201 9.21 18.67 16.83
CA LEU A 201 9.64 20.03 16.47
C LEU A 201 9.59 20.97 17.68
N LYS A 202 8.56 20.85 18.52
CA LYS A 202 8.39 21.64 19.75
C LYS A 202 9.43 21.29 20.81
N VAL A 203 9.59 20.01 21.14
CA VAL A 203 10.53 19.55 22.17
C VAL A 203 11.98 19.89 21.83
N HIS A 204 12.33 19.86 20.54
CA HIS A 204 13.66 20.21 20.06
C HIS A 204 13.80 21.67 19.59
N ASN A 205 12.83 22.53 19.92
CA ASN A 205 12.86 23.98 19.66
C ASN A 205 13.01 24.37 18.17
N PHE A 206 12.70 23.47 17.23
CA PHE A 206 12.71 23.77 15.80
C PHE A 206 11.62 24.75 15.39
N LEU A 207 10.52 24.84 16.15
CA LEU A 207 9.45 25.81 15.90
C LEU A 207 9.91 27.27 15.99
N PHE A 208 11.02 27.55 16.70
CA PHE A 208 11.61 28.89 16.78
C PHE A 208 12.43 29.27 15.55
N LEU A 209 12.77 28.27 14.71
CA LEU A 209 13.48 28.43 13.45
C LEU A 209 12.50 28.62 12.28
N ALA A 210 11.48 29.45 12.48
CA ALA A 210 10.56 29.90 11.44
C ALA A 210 10.88 31.34 11.03
N ARG A 211 10.55 31.73 9.79
CA ARG A 211 10.72 33.12 9.34
C ARG A 211 9.89 34.09 10.18
N SER A 212 10.40 35.29 10.45
CA SER A 212 9.63 36.36 11.10
C SER A 212 8.69 37.11 10.15
N ALA A 213 9.01 37.17 8.85
CA ALA A 213 8.19 37.80 7.82
C ALA A 213 8.17 36.95 6.53
N PRO A 214 7.15 37.09 5.66
CA PRO A 214 6.98 36.23 4.48
C PRO A 214 8.19 36.20 3.53
N ASN A 215 8.88 37.33 3.38
CA ASN A 215 10.01 37.50 2.46
C ASN A 215 11.38 37.22 3.09
N GLN A 216 11.41 36.75 4.34
CA GLN A 216 12.63 36.46 5.07
C GLN A 216 12.91 34.95 5.10
N ALA A 217 14.18 34.58 5.18
CA ALA A 217 14.61 33.19 5.29
C ALA A 217 15.30 32.97 6.64
N CYS A 218 14.80 32.00 7.41
CA CYS A 218 15.44 31.52 8.63
C CYS A 218 15.96 30.09 8.37
N THR A 219 17.27 29.93 8.18
CA THR A 219 17.86 28.63 7.82
C THR A 219 19.16 28.32 8.56
N LEU A 220 19.24 27.11 9.12
CA LEU A 220 20.44 26.57 9.76
C LEU A 220 21.62 26.33 8.79
N LYS A 221 21.46 26.65 7.49
CA LYS A 221 22.60 26.75 6.57
C LYS A 221 23.50 27.94 6.90
N ASP A 222 22.95 29.01 7.48
CA ASP A 222 23.77 30.12 7.97
C ASP A 222 24.57 29.64 9.19
N LYS A 223 25.90 29.69 9.07
CA LYS A 223 26.82 29.28 10.11
C LYS A 223 26.58 30.03 11.43
N LYS A 224 26.32 31.34 11.38
CA LYS A 224 26.11 32.15 12.59
C LYS A 224 24.85 31.74 13.32
N LEU A 225 23.76 31.51 12.58
CA LEU A 225 22.50 31.02 13.16
C LEU A 225 22.66 29.60 13.72
N CYS A 226 23.40 28.75 13.00
CA CYS A 226 23.64 27.37 13.42
C CYS A 226 24.41 27.30 14.75
N GLU A 227 25.51 28.04 14.87
CA GLU A 227 26.31 28.10 16.11
C GLU A 227 25.47 28.65 17.27
N PHE A 228 24.71 29.73 17.03
CA PHE A 228 23.78 30.28 18.02
C PHE A 228 22.73 29.26 18.47
N PHE A 229 22.14 28.50 17.54
CA PHE A 229 21.13 27.49 17.85
C PHE A 229 21.70 26.32 18.67
N VAL A 230 22.94 25.90 18.38
CA VAL A 230 23.64 24.86 19.17
C VAL A 230 23.85 25.33 20.60
N ASP A 231 24.32 26.57 20.77
CA ASP A 231 24.54 27.16 22.10
C ASP A 231 23.23 27.36 22.86
N PHE A 232 22.16 27.75 22.16
CA PHE A 232 20.82 27.86 22.72
C PHE A 232 20.33 26.53 23.29
N ILE A 233 20.48 25.42 22.55
CA ILE A 233 20.09 24.09 23.03
C ILE A 233 20.95 23.65 24.21
N LYS A 234 22.28 23.86 24.15
CA LYS A 234 23.21 23.47 25.22
C LYS A 234 22.89 24.19 26.54
N ASN A 235 22.65 25.50 26.46
CA ASN A 235 22.49 26.34 27.64
C ASN A 235 21.06 26.32 28.22
N LYS A 236 20.11 25.63 27.56
CA LYS A 236 18.68 25.63 27.92
C LYS A 236 18.14 27.04 28.16
N ASN A 237 18.64 28.01 27.38
CA ASN A 237 18.27 29.41 27.55
C ASN A 237 16.77 29.58 27.27
N THR A 238 16.05 30.20 28.21
CA THR A 238 14.59 30.34 28.16
C THR A 238 14.11 31.45 27.22
N SER A 239 14.99 32.34 26.76
CA SER A 239 14.62 33.44 25.88
C SER A 239 15.53 33.52 24.66
N TRP A 240 14.93 33.33 23.48
CA TRP A 240 15.49 33.69 22.19
C TRP A 240 14.65 34.84 21.66
N THR A 241 15.09 36.07 21.90
CA THR A 241 14.32 37.26 21.56
C THR A 241 14.52 37.68 20.10
N THR A 242 15.73 37.60 19.54
CA THR A 242 15.94 37.91 18.12
C THR A 242 17.23 37.31 17.57
N PHE A 243 17.11 36.47 16.53
CA PHE A 243 18.13 36.39 15.49
C PHE A 243 17.50 37.02 14.24
N PRO A 244 18.21 37.86 13.47
CA PRO A 244 17.62 38.53 12.30
C PRO A 244 16.95 37.49 11.39
N ASN A 245 15.71 37.76 11.00
CA ASN A 245 14.87 36.95 10.12
C ASN A 245 14.19 35.70 10.74
N CYS A 246 14.43 35.38 12.01
CA CYS A 246 13.79 34.25 12.70
C CYS A 246 12.78 34.72 13.75
N SER A 247 11.66 34.02 13.89
CA SER A 247 10.55 34.37 14.79
C SER A 247 10.91 34.26 16.28
N GLY A 248 11.89 33.43 16.63
CA GLY A 248 12.36 33.26 18.01
C GLY A 248 11.31 32.62 18.93
N ASN A 249 11.55 32.70 20.24
CA ASN A 249 10.67 32.17 21.27
C ASN A 249 9.60 33.21 21.65
N THR A 250 8.58 33.35 20.80
CA THR A 250 7.40 34.17 21.11
C THR A 250 6.28 33.29 21.71
N PRO A 251 5.79 33.62 22.92
CA PRO A 251 4.78 32.81 23.62
C PRO A 251 3.42 32.75 22.92
N ASP A 252 3.21 33.60 21.91
CA ASP A 252 1.94 33.73 21.18
C ASP A 252 1.80 32.75 20.00
N LEU A 253 2.87 32.03 19.62
CA LEU A 253 2.85 31.07 18.51
C LEU A 253 2.13 29.78 18.90
N LYS A 254 0.81 29.75 18.70
CA LYS A 254 -0.03 28.55 18.84
C LYS A 254 0.19 27.59 17.65
N GLU A 255 -0.20 26.33 17.83
CA GLU A 255 -0.12 25.29 16.80
C GLU A 255 -0.76 25.70 15.47
N GLU A 256 -1.89 26.40 15.54
CA GLU A 256 -2.63 26.95 14.40
C GLU A 256 -1.77 27.89 13.53
N HIS A 257 -0.78 28.57 14.11
CA HIS A 257 0.11 29.45 13.37
C HIS A 257 1.01 28.71 12.38
N PHE A 258 1.27 27.42 12.58
CA PHE A 258 2.12 26.61 11.70
C PHE A 258 1.32 25.79 10.68
N LEU A 259 0.00 25.84 10.77
CA LEU A 259 -0.91 25.08 9.92
C LEU A 259 -1.47 25.95 8.80
N GLU A 260 -1.66 25.32 7.64
CA GLU A 260 -2.45 25.91 6.56
C GLU A 260 -3.95 25.80 6.88
N GLU A 261 -4.80 26.51 6.14
CA GLU A 261 -6.25 26.44 6.33
C GLU A 261 -6.78 24.99 6.23
N PRO A 262 -7.81 24.61 7.02
CA PRO A 262 -8.34 23.24 7.06
C PRO A 262 -8.86 22.69 5.73
N THR A 263 -9.14 23.59 4.78
CA THR A 263 -9.60 23.29 3.42
C THR A 263 -8.48 22.66 2.58
N THR A 264 -7.24 23.07 2.82
CA THR A 264 -6.06 22.54 2.12
C THR A 264 -5.59 21.25 2.77
N LYS A 265 -5.46 20.20 1.96
CA LYS A 265 -5.04 18.88 2.44
C LYS A 265 -3.57 18.65 2.12
N SER A 266 -2.90 17.84 2.94
CA SER A 266 -1.52 17.45 2.69
C SER A 266 -1.38 16.55 1.46
N ASP A 267 -0.20 16.53 0.88
CA ASP A 267 0.06 15.73 -0.33
C ASP A 267 -0.05 14.23 -0.03
N ILE A 268 0.44 13.79 1.13
CA ILE A 268 0.35 12.39 1.56
C ILE A 268 -1.10 11.93 1.68
N TYR A 269 -2.01 12.79 2.16
CA TYR A 269 -3.44 12.48 2.24
C TYR A 269 -4.04 12.36 0.85
N LEU A 270 -3.80 13.34 -0.02
CA LEU A 270 -4.32 13.37 -1.38
C LEU A 270 -3.83 12.19 -2.22
N PHE A 271 -2.53 11.86 -2.16
CA PHE A 271 -1.98 10.69 -2.84
C PHE A 271 -2.54 9.39 -2.28
N SER A 272 -2.72 9.27 -0.95
CA SER A 272 -3.33 8.09 -0.34
C SER A 272 -4.78 7.90 -0.76
N LEU A 273 -5.56 8.99 -0.77
CA LEU A 273 -6.95 8.97 -1.24
C LEU A 273 -7.03 8.58 -2.72
N SER A 274 -6.21 9.21 -3.57
CA SER A 274 -6.13 8.89 -4.99
C SER A 274 -5.78 7.42 -5.23
N LEU A 275 -4.80 6.88 -4.49
CA LEU A 275 -4.37 5.49 -4.66
C LEU A 275 -5.48 4.50 -4.28
N ILE A 276 -6.13 4.69 -3.13
CA ILE A 276 -7.17 3.77 -2.66
C ILE A 276 -8.38 3.86 -3.61
N PHE A 277 -8.76 5.07 -4.03
CA PHE A 277 -9.86 5.26 -4.96
C PHE A 277 -9.57 4.64 -6.33
N PHE A 278 -8.36 4.81 -6.86
CA PHE A 278 -7.91 4.16 -8.09
C PHE A 278 -8.04 2.64 -8.00
N TRP A 279 -7.55 2.04 -6.91
CA TRP A 279 -7.65 0.60 -6.71
C TRP A 279 -9.07 0.11 -6.51
N PHE A 280 -9.92 0.88 -5.83
CA PHE A 280 -11.33 0.59 -5.66
C PHE A 280 -12.04 0.54 -7.02
N LEU A 281 -11.92 1.59 -7.84
CA LEU A 281 -12.52 1.66 -9.17
C LEU A 281 -12.00 0.54 -10.08
N THR A 282 -10.68 0.35 -10.11
CA THR A 282 -10.05 -0.71 -10.91
C THR A 282 -10.57 -2.10 -10.51
N THR A 283 -10.71 -2.35 -9.21
CA THR A 283 -11.24 -3.63 -8.70
C THR A 283 -12.68 -3.84 -9.13
N VAL A 284 -13.54 -2.81 -9.05
CA VAL A 284 -14.94 -2.88 -9.52
C VAL A 284 -15.01 -3.22 -11.01
N VAL A 285 -14.20 -2.54 -11.85
CA VAL A 285 -14.14 -2.80 -13.29
C VAL A 285 -13.68 -4.22 -13.59
N LEU A 286 -12.62 -4.69 -12.93
CA LEU A 286 -12.09 -6.04 -13.12
C LEU A 286 -13.07 -7.12 -12.69
N ILE A 287 -13.83 -6.91 -11.61
CA ILE A 287 -14.89 -7.81 -11.16
C ILE A 287 -16.07 -7.82 -12.15
N ALA A 288 -16.48 -6.66 -12.66
CA ALA A 288 -17.53 -6.59 -13.67
C ALA A 288 -17.12 -7.36 -14.95
N LEU A 289 -15.88 -7.17 -15.40
CA LEU A 289 -15.31 -7.94 -16.52
C LEU A 289 -15.28 -9.44 -16.23
N PHE A 290 -14.91 -9.85 -15.02
CA PHE A 290 -14.95 -11.25 -14.60
C PHE A 290 -16.36 -11.85 -14.72
N VAL A 291 -17.38 -11.13 -14.24
CA VAL A 291 -18.78 -11.57 -14.33
C VAL A 291 -19.22 -11.71 -15.78
N VAL A 292 -18.88 -10.75 -16.65
CA VAL A 292 -19.22 -10.80 -18.09
C VAL A 292 -18.55 -11.99 -18.77
N VAL A 293 -17.25 -12.20 -18.53
CA VAL A 293 -16.54 -13.37 -19.08
C VAL A 293 -17.20 -14.64 -18.58
N ARG A 294 -17.50 -14.73 -17.28
CA ARG A 294 -18.14 -15.90 -16.70
C ARG A 294 -19.48 -16.24 -17.34
N VAL A 295 -20.37 -15.27 -17.48
CA VAL A 295 -21.70 -15.47 -18.08
C VAL A 295 -21.59 -15.82 -19.56
N SER A 296 -20.65 -15.19 -20.29
CA SER A 296 -20.47 -15.42 -21.73
C SER A 296 -19.68 -16.69 -22.08
N THR A 297 -19.10 -17.37 -21.08
CA THR A 297 -18.37 -18.64 -21.25
C THR A 297 -18.82 -19.70 -20.26
N PRO A 298 -19.91 -20.44 -20.59
CA PRO A 298 -20.25 -21.63 -19.85
C PRO A 298 -19.12 -22.66 -20.03
N ILE A 299 -18.35 -22.88 -18.98
CA ILE A 299 -17.41 -24.00 -18.89
C ILE A 299 -18.18 -25.17 -18.29
N ASP A 300 -18.18 -26.34 -18.94
CA ASP A 300 -18.53 -27.59 -18.25
C ASP A 300 -17.59 -27.72 -17.06
N SER A 301 -18.10 -27.74 -15.83
CA SER A 301 -17.27 -27.72 -14.63
C SER A 301 -16.19 -28.81 -14.67
N SER A 302 -14.92 -28.44 -14.46
CA SER A 302 -13.80 -29.40 -14.40
C SER A 302 -13.96 -30.41 -13.27
N PHE A 303 -14.83 -30.08 -12.32
CA PHE A 303 -15.14 -30.88 -11.16
C PHE A 303 -16.65 -30.87 -10.93
N VAL A 304 -17.26 -32.04 -10.87
CA VAL A 304 -18.60 -32.23 -10.31
C VAL A 304 -18.45 -32.17 -8.80
N VAL A 305 -18.85 -31.06 -8.21
CA VAL A 305 -18.65 -30.76 -6.79
C VAL A 305 -19.96 -30.94 -6.01
N ASN A 306 -19.94 -31.66 -4.90
CA ASN A 306 -21.12 -31.85 -4.06
C ASN A 306 -21.29 -30.66 -3.08
N GLU A 307 -22.06 -29.66 -3.51
CA GLU A 307 -22.21 -28.37 -2.81
C GLU A 307 -22.98 -28.43 -1.48
N GLU A 308 -23.82 -29.45 -1.30
CA GLU A 308 -24.65 -29.63 -0.10
C GLU A 308 -23.78 -29.90 1.14
N ARG A 309 -22.60 -30.49 0.96
CA ARG A 309 -21.68 -30.85 2.05
C ARG A 309 -20.70 -29.75 2.44
N PHE A 310 -20.79 -28.56 1.85
CA PHE A 310 -19.89 -27.46 2.18
C PHE A 310 -20.36 -26.63 3.38
N ASN A 311 -19.41 -26.32 4.26
CA ASN A 311 -19.60 -25.31 5.29
C ASN A 311 -19.83 -23.92 4.66
N PHE A 312 -20.52 -23.04 5.39
CA PHE A 312 -20.86 -21.69 4.93
C PHE A 312 -19.65 -20.89 4.39
N PHE A 313 -18.49 -21.01 5.05
CA PHE A 313 -17.25 -20.37 4.63
C PHE A 313 -16.78 -20.83 3.22
N PHE A 314 -16.88 -22.13 2.93
CA PHE A 314 -16.55 -22.68 1.61
C PHE A 314 -17.57 -22.29 0.55
N LYS A 315 -18.84 -22.09 0.93
CA LYS A 315 -19.86 -21.57 0.00
C LYS A 315 -19.59 -20.10 -0.36
N PHE A 316 -19.25 -19.26 0.63
CA PHE A 316 -18.94 -17.84 0.42
C PHE A 316 -17.69 -17.63 -0.46
N THR A 317 -16.62 -18.37 -0.18
CA THR A 317 -15.38 -18.33 -0.98
C THR A 317 -15.53 -18.90 -2.38
N ARG A 318 -16.65 -19.54 -2.74
CA ARG A 318 -16.91 -20.00 -4.12
C ARG A 318 -17.71 -19.02 -5.00
N LEU A 319 -18.11 -17.86 -4.48
CA LEU A 319 -18.79 -16.83 -5.29
C LEU A 319 -17.92 -16.38 -6.47
N MET A 320 -16.61 -16.25 -6.25
CA MET A 320 -15.63 -15.85 -7.27
C MET A 320 -14.80 -17.05 -7.80
N ASP A 321 -15.26 -18.29 -7.57
CA ASP A 321 -14.61 -19.50 -8.11
C ASP A 321 -14.93 -19.64 -9.59
N VAL A 322 -13.87 -19.77 -10.39
CA VAL A 322 -13.88 -19.78 -11.86
C VAL A 322 -14.42 -21.11 -12.43
N TRP A 323 -14.31 -22.19 -11.66
CA TRP A 323 -14.63 -23.55 -12.14
C TRP A 323 -16.04 -24.03 -11.77
N ARG A 324 -16.90 -23.12 -11.28
CA ARG A 324 -18.28 -23.42 -10.91
C ARG A 324 -19.25 -23.17 -12.05
#